data_AF-A0A959IIQ2-F1
#
_entry.id   AF-A0A959IIQ2-F1
#
_cell.length_a   1.000
_cell.length_b   1.000
_cell.length_c   1.000
_cell.angle_alpha   90.00
_cell.angle_beta   90.00
_cell.angle_gamma   90.00
#
_symmetry.space_group_name_H-M   'P 1'
#
loop_
_entity.id
_entity.type
_entity.pdbx_description
1 polymer ?
#
loop_
_entity_poly.entity_id
_entity_poly.type
_entity_poly.pdbx_seq_one_letter_code
_entity_poly.pdbx_strand_id
1 'polypeptide(L)'
;KKLSKIKAELYDQPYPGSIEVYLYKNVPYNNFLIIDPESIEGRMMVSHYLYGIRRADCPVVEFSKKSNRSLYRRYLASFTAMINNAKKYSL
;
A
#
# COMPACT_ATOMS: atom_id res chain seq x y z
N LYS A 1 -16.39 19.19 -1.29
CA LYS A 1 -15.32 20.20 -1.43
C LYS A 1 -13.88 19.65 -1.33
N LYS A 2 -13.57 18.59 -0.56
CA LYS A 2 -12.19 18.03 -0.45
C LYS A 2 -11.79 17.11 -1.62
N LEU A 3 -12.74 16.31 -2.13
CA LEU A 3 -12.51 15.37 -3.24
C LEU A 3 -12.36 16.02 -4.61
N SER A 4 -13.01 17.17 -4.83
CA SER A 4 -12.91 17.90 -6.10
C SER A 4 -11.48 18.36 -6.38
N LYS A 5 -10.71 18.66 -5.32
CA LYS A 5 -9.30 19.02 -5.42
C LYS A 5 -8.42 17.82 -5.80
N ILE A 6 -8.58 16.69 -5.10
CA ILE A 6 -7.85 15.45 -5.41
C ILE A 6 -8.19 14.95 -6.82
N LYS A 7 -9.46 15.04 -7.23
CA LYS A 7 -9.88 14.70 -8.58
C LYS A 7 -9.17 15.55 -9.63
N ALA A 8 -9.08 16.87 -9.42
CA ALA A 8 -8.37 17.76 -10.35
C ALA A 8 -6.87 17.43 -10.42
N GLU A 9 -6.21 17.25 -9.27
CA GLU A 9 -4.79 16.89 -9.21
C GLU A 9 -4.46 15.58 -9.93
N LEU A 10 -5.39 14.61 -9.92
CA LEU A 10 -5.22 13.32 -10.60
C LEU A 10 -5.55 13.36 -12.09
N TYR A 11 -6.50 14.20 -12.51
CA TYR A 11 -6.88 14.36 -13.92
C TYR A 11 -5.86 15.15 -14.74
N ASP A 12 -5.10 16.06 -14.09
CA ASP A 12 -4.04 16.84 -14.76
C ASP A 12 -2.77 16.02 -15.04
N GLN A 13 -2.73 14.75 -14.62
CA GLN A 13 -1.58 13.87 -14.85
C GLN A 13 -1.82 12.99 -16.09
N PRO A 14 -0.79 12.77 -16.93
CA PRO A 14 -0.91 11.99 -18.17
C PRO A 14 -0.88 10.48 -17.90
N TYR A 15 -1.73 10.00 -16.98
CA TYR A 15 -1.86 8.58 -16.70
C TYR A 15 -2.73 7.91 -17.77
N PRO A 16 -2.31 6.78 -18.36
CA PRO A 16 -3.16 6.04 -19.28
C PRO A 16 -4.36 5.41 -18.54
N GLY A 17 -5.55 5.49 -19.13
CA GLY A 17 -6.78 4.85 -18.61
C GLY A 17 -7.75 5.80 -17.90
N SER A 18 -8.60 5.25 -17.03
CA SER A 18 -9.59 6.00 -16.24
C SER A 18 -9.28 5.91 -14.74
N ILE A 19 -9.46 7.03 -14.02
CA ILE A 19 -9.27 7.09 -12.57
C ILE A 19 -10.62 7.08 -11.88
N GLU A 20 -10.80 6.12 -10.97
CA GLU A 20 -11.96 6.03 -10.09
C GLU A 20 -11.58 6.44 -8.66
N VAL A 21 -12.43 7.25 -8.03
CA VAL A 21 -12.19 7.76 -6.67
C VAL A 21 -13.34 7.33 -5.77
N TYR A 22 -12.99 6.61 -4.70
CA TYR A 22 -13.95 6.05 -3.76
C TYR A 22 -13.77 6.67 -2.36
N LEU A 23 -14.88 6.92 -1.66
CA LEU A 23 -14.87 7.25 -0.23
C LEU A 23 -15.27 6.03 0.58
N TYR A 24 -14.46 5.72 1.59
CA TYR A 24 -14.73 4.63 2.51
C TYR A 24 -14.97 5.17 3.92
N LYS A 25 -15.86 4.50 4.67
CA LYS A 25 -16.04 4.76 6.10
C LYS A 25 -14.83 4.31 6.93
N ASN A 26 -14.09 3.33 6.43
CA ASN A 26 -12.93 2.75 7.09
C ASN A 26 -11.65 3.22 6.40
N VAL A 27 -10.58 3.40 7.18
CA VAL A 27 -9.25 3.67 6.62
C VAL A 27 -8.79 2.43 5.85
N PRO A 28 -8.50 2.52 4.54
CA PRO A 28 -7.94 1.40 3.81
C PRO A 28 -6.59 1.02 4.43
N TYR A 29 -6.40 -0.27 4.70
CA TYR A 29 -5.16 -0.80 5.25
C TYR A 29 -4.64 -1.95 4.39
N ASN A 30 -3.32 -2.04 4.31
CA ASN A 30 -2.63 -3.12 3.62
C ASN A 30 -2.22 -4.18 4.63
N ASN A 31 -2.25 -5.44 4.22
CA ASN A 31 -1.55 -6.49 4.93
C ASN A 31 -0.14 -6.59 4.37
N PHE A 32 0.85 -6.63 5.26
CA PHE A 32 2.26 -6.74 4.92
C PHE A 32 2.81 -8.04 5.48
N LEU A 33 3.55 -8.78 4.65
CA LEU A 33 4.56 -9.73 5.09
C LEU A 33 5.91 -9.21 4.62
N ILE A 34 6.81 -8.96 5.57
CA ILE A 34 8.15 -8.40 5.31
C ILE A 34 9.18 -9.39 5.84
N ILE A 35 10.09 -9.82 4.96
CA ILE A 35 11.14 -10.79 5.27
C ILE A 35 12.48 -10.09 5.06
N ASP A 36 13.33 -10.13 6.09
CA ASP A 36 14.69 -9.59 6.09
C ASP A 36 14.83 -8.17 5.52
N PRO A 37 14.16 -7.15 6.10
CA PRO A 37 14.06 -5.82 5.49
C PRO A 37 15.41 -5.11 5.26
N GLU A 38 16.40 -5.45 6.07
CA GLU A 38 17.75 -4.91 5.98
C GLU A 38 18.55 -5.53 4.82
N SER A 39 18.22 -6.75 4.40
CA SER A 39 18.92 -7.48 3.33
C SER A 39 18.61 -6.93 1.94
N ILE A 40 19.56 -7.03 1.01
CA ILE A 40 19.32 -6.76 -0.42
C ILE A 40 18.37 -7.79 -1.05
N GLU A 41 18.31 -8.99 -0.46
CA GLU A 41 17.40 -10.06 -0.86
C GLU A 41 16.06 -9.99 -0.10
N GLY A 42 15.85 -8.95 0.72
CA GLY A 42 14.62 -8.72 1.48
C GLY A 42 13.39 -8.72 0.58
N ARG A 43 12.32 -9.38 1.03
CA ARG A 43 11.08 -9.60 0.27
C ARG A 43 9.88 -9.00 0.98
N MET A 44 8.92 -8.58 0.18
CA MET A 44 7.66 -8.06 0.67
C MET A 44 6.50 -8.62 -0.14
N MET A 45 5.48 -9.07 0.58
CA MET A 45 4.16 -9.37 0.02
C MET A 45 3.18 -8.35 0.57
N VAL A 46 2.46 -7.67 -0.32
CA VAL A 46 1.48 -6.65 0.05
C VAL A 46 0.14 -6.99 -0.55
N SER A 47 -0.88 -7.09 0.31
CA SER A 47 -2.28 -7.21 -0.10
C SER A 47 -3.02 -5.92 0.24
N HIS A 48 -3.58 -5.28 -0.78
CA HIS A 48 -4.33 -4.04 -0.64
C HIS A 48 -5.76 -4.32 -0.20
N TYR A 49 -6.31 -3.44 0.64
CA TYR A 49 -7.75 -3.44 0.83
C TYR A 49 -8.46 -2.91 -0.42
N LEU A 50 -9.21 -3.79 -1.07
CA LEU A 50 -10.16 -3.42 -2.11
C LEU A 50 -11.56 -3.53 -1.52
N TYR A 51 -12.27 -2.40 -1.45
CA TYR A 51 -13.61 -2.37 -0.89
C TYR A 51 -14.57 -3.24 -1.71
N GLY A 52 -15.43 -3.99 -1.04
CA GLY A 52 -16.36 -4.92 -1.69
C GLY A 52 -15.71 -6.22 -2.17
N ILE A 53 -14.38 -6.37 -2.09
CA ILE A 53 -13.68 -7.61 -2.43
C ILE A 53 -13.36 -8.37 -1.14
N ARG A 54 -13.63 -9.69 -1.12
CA ARG A 54 -13.24 -10.53 0.02
C ARG A 54 -11.73 -10.51 0.16
N ARG A 55 -11.23 -10.53 1.39
CA ARG A 55 -9.78 -10.47 1.65
C ARG A 55 -9.00 -11.61 0.99
N ALA A 56 -9.56 -12.81 0.93
CA ALA A 56 -8.97 -13.95 0.24
C ALA A 56 -8.85 -13.75 -1.28
N ASP A 57 -9.69 -12.88 -1.86
CA ASP A 57 -9.72 -12.60 -3.31
C ASP A 57 -8.94 -11.31 -3.64
N CYS A 58 -8.39 -10.60 -2.65
CA CYS A 58 -7.60 -9.40 -2.89
C CYS A 58 -6.24 -9.77 -3.50
N PRO A 59 -5.79 -9.09 -4.57
CA PRO A 59 -4.51 -9.39 -5.19
C PRO A 59 -3.37 -9.15 -4.21
N VAL A 60 -2.41 -10.08 -4.24
CA VAL A 60 -1.15 -9.98 -3.49
C VAL A 60 -0.05 -9.62 -4.48
N VAL A 61 0.67 -8.55 -4.18
CA VAL A 61 1.84 -8.15 -4.95
C VAL A 61 3.08 -8.60 -4.21
N GLU A 62 3.93 -9.38 -4.87
CA GLU A 62 5.23 -9.82 -4.35
C GLU A 62 6.36 -9.09 -5.08
N PHE A 63 7.32 -8.57 -4.31
CA PHE A 63 8.55 -8.01 -4.86
C PHE A 63 9.69 -8.09 -3.83
N SER A 64 10.93 -8.04 -4.31
CA SER A 64 12.11 -7.93 -3.47
C SER A 64 12.76 -6.56 -3.61
N LYS A 65 13.60 -6.21 -2.64
CA LYS A 65 14.42 -4.99 -2.69
C LYS A 65 15.34 -4.97 -3.93
N LYS A 66 15.77 -6.15 -4.37
CA LYS A 66 16.57 -6.37 -5.59
C LYS A 66 15.75 -6.22 -6.87
N SER A 67 14.55 -6.80 -6.96
CA SER A 67 13.76 -6.77 -8.19
C SER A 67 13.06 -5.42 -8.43
N ASN A 68 12.64 -4.74 -7.36
CA ASN A 68 11.97 -3.45 -7.48
C ASN A 68 12.22 -2.55 -6.25
N ARG A 69 13.39 -1.90 -6.25
CA ARG A 69 13.84 -1.07 -5.12
C ARG A 69 12.92 0.11 -4.82
N SER A 70 12.34 0.75 -5.83
CA SER A 70 11.47 1.92 -5.66
C SER A 70 10.15 1.54 -4.98
N LEU A 71 9.53 0.44 -5.45
CA LEU A 71 8.32 -0.11 -4.87
C LEU A 71 8.57 -0.60 -3.45
N TYR A 72 9.67 -1.33 -3.23
CA TYR A 72 10.09 -1.79 -1.92
C TYR A 72 10.22 -0.66 -0.91
N ARG A 73 10.94 0.41 -1.27
CA ARG A 73 11.11 1.59 -0.40
C ARG A 73 9.77 2.25 -0.09
N ARG A 74 8.88 2.35 -1.08
CA ARG A 74 7.56 2.97 -0.90
C ARG A 74 6.71 2.21 0.10
N TYR A 75 6.61 0.89 -0.04
CA TYR A 75 5.78 0.08 0.85
C TYR A 75 6.41 -0.09 2.22
N LEU A 76 7.74 -0.19 2.33
CA LEU A 76 8.41 -0.18 3.64
C LEU A 76 8.12 1.12 4.40
N ALA A 77 8.21 2.28 3.74
CA ALA A 77 7.86 3.55 4.37
C ALA A 77 6.39 3.61 4.79
N SER A 78 5.47 3.06 3.98
CA SER A 78 4.06 2.95 4.33
C SER A 78 3.83 2.07 5.56
N PHE A 79 4.52 0.93 5.65
CA PHE A 79 4.47 0.04 6.80
C PHE A 79 5.00 0.76 8.06
N THR A 80 6.18 1.38 7.99
CA THR A 80 6.77 2.12 9.11
C THR A 80 5.85 3.22 9.62
N ALA A 81 5.18 3.95 8.71
CA ALA A 81 4.21 4.96 9.09
C ALA A 81 2.97 4.36 9.79
N MET A 82 2.51 3.19 9.34
CA MET A 82 1.35 2.49 9.91
C MET A 82 1.62 1.94 11.31
N ILE A 83 2.82 1.40 11.54
CA ILE A 83 3.24 0.87 12.84
C ILE A 83 3.85 1.93 13.75
N ASN A 84 3.90 3.20 13.32
CA ASN A 84 4.43 4.28 14.13
C ASN A 84 3.57 4.43 15.40
N ASN A 85 4.21 4.38 16.57
CA ASN A 85 3.56 4.32 17.89
C ASN A 85 2.76 3.03 18.17
N ALA A 86 2.89 1.98 17.34
CA ALA A 86 2.32 0.68 17.70
C ALA A 86 3.00 0.15 18.97
N LYS A 87 2.20 -0.25 19.95
CA LYS A 87 2.71 -0.88 21.17
C LYS A 87 3.01 -2.34 20.88
N LYS A 88 4.27 -2.73 21.05
CA LYS A 88 4.65 -4.13 21.05
C LYS A 88 4.08 -4.78 22.31
N TYR A 89 3.26 -5.79 22.13
CA TYR A 89 2.86 -6.70 23.20
C TYR A 89 3.71 -7.96 23.07
N SER A 90 4.42 -8.33 24.14
CA SER A 90 4.99 -9.67 24.24
C SER A 90 3.85 -10.64 24.55
N LEU A 91 3.77 -11.72 23.75
CA LEU A 91 3.00 -12.90 24.12
C LEU A 91 3.73 -13.67 25.23
#